data_AF-A0A087T107-F1
#
_entry.id   AF-A0A087T107-F1
#
_cell.length_a   1.000
_cell.length_b   1.000
_cell.length_c   1.000
_cell.angle_alpha   90.00
_cell.angle_beta   90.00
_cell.angle_gamma   90.00
#
_symmetry.space_group_name_H-M   'P 1'
#
loop_
_entity.id
_entity.type
_entity.pdbx_description
1 polymer ?
#
loop_
_entity_poly.entity_id
_entity_poly.type
_entity_poly.pdbx_seq_one_letter_code
_entity_poly.pdbx_strand_id
1 'polypeptide(L)'
;MFSDPLFSIIDINNNLYKKIRQLDICRAYRMQLFYLKDFMRTCRKAEMIHAALEKQHHHILFEPHLYSLSDLVQVKNGEMNKHLSHLVSHCLEHVKHCILCQAKGFICEICGKDKDIIFPFQLDKVVLCQACGSCFHKRCYKNIKCPKCLRIEGRKKLIVKMESDEELSN
;
A
#
# COMPACT_ATOMS: atom_id res chain seq x y z
N MET A 1 20.53 -19.14 4.40
CA MET A 1 19.38 -19.60 5.20
C MET A 1 18.95 -18.62 6.28
N PHE A 2 19.84 -18.16 7.18
CA PHE A 2 19.40 -17.28 8.29
C PHE A 2 18.82 -15.92 7.85
N SER A 3 19.31 -15.37 6.74
CA SER A 3 18.82 -14.13 6.14
C SER A 3 17.85 -14.34 4.97
N ASP A 4 17.51 -15.60 4.65
CA ASP A 4 16.65 -15.90 3.51
C ASP A 4 15.18 -15.69 3.93
N PRO A 5 14.39 -14.89 3.19
CA PRO A 5 13.02 -14.57 3.56
C PRO A 5 12.08 -15.73 3.17
N LEU A 6 11.89 -16.68 4.08
CA LEU A 6 11.12 -17.92 3.84
C LEU A 6 9.83 -18.01 4.66
N PHE A 7 9.63 -17.13 5.64
CA PHE A 7 8.56 -17.24 6.62
C PHE A 7 7.46 -16.21 6.35
N SER A 8 6.40 -16.64 5.66
CA SER A 8 5.18 -15.85 5.52
C SER A 8 4.32 -15.97 6.78
N ILE A 9 4.29 -14.94 7.61
CA ILE A 9 3.58 -14.97 8.90
C ILE A 9 2.07 -15.11 8.71
N ILE A 10 1.51 -14.53 7.64
CA ILE A 10 0.07 -14.62 7.37
C ILE A 10 -0.35 -16.06 7.04
N ASP A 11 0.49 -16.78 6.28
CA ASP A 11 0.21 -18.15 5.86
C ASP A 11 0.51 -19.17 6.96
N ILE A 12 1.55 -18.91 7.77
CA ILE A 12 1.91 -19.77 8.90
C ILE A 12 0.89 -19.59 10.03
N ASN A 13 0.72 -18.36 10.53
CA ASN A 13 -0.22 -18.04 11.61
C ASN A 13 -0.47 -16.53 11.73
N ASN A 14 -1.51 -16.04 11.05
CA ASN A 14 -1.93 -14.64 11.11
C ASN A 14 -2.24 -14.12 12.54
N ASN A 15 -2.60 -14.99 13.48
CA ASN A 15 -2.86 -14.55 14.86
C ASN A 15 -1.60 -14.09 15.59
N LEU A 16 -0.40 -14.38 15.07
CA LEU A 16 0.85 -13.89 15.66
C LEU A 16 0.94 -12.37 15.67
N TYR A 17 0.40 -11.69 14.65
CA TYR A 17 0.33 -10.23 14.66
C TYR A 17 -0.51 -9.71 15.84
N LYS A 18 -1.62 -10.38 16.17
CA LYS A 18 -2.46 -9.97 17.30
C LYS A 18 -1.82 -10.26 18.66
N LYS A 19 -0.98 -11.30 18.74
CA LYS A 19 -0.36 -11.77 19.99
C LYS A 19 0.97 -11.09 20.30
N ILE A 20 1.73 -10.70 19.28
CA ILE A 20 3.09 -10.16 19.43
C ILE A 20 3.11 -8.72 18.96
N ARG A 21 3.02 -7.78 19.90
CA ARG A 21 2.94 -6.33 19.62
C ARG A 21 4.09 -5.83 18.75
N GLN A 22 5.32 -6.27 19.00
CA GLN A 22 6.50 -5.84 18.24
C GLN A 22 6.41 -6.26 16.77
N LEU A 23 5.80 -7.42 16.50
CA LEU A 23 5.61 -7.94 15.15
C LEU A 23 4.49 -7.18 14.42
N ASP A 24 3.42 -6.80 15.12
CA ASP A 24 2.35 -5.97 14.54
C ASP A 24 2.85 -4.56 14.18
N ILE A 25 3.63 -3.94 15.06
CA ILE A 25 4.27 -2.65 14.79
C ILE A 25 5.20 -2.75 13.56
N CYS A 26 6.03 -3.79 13.49
CA CYS A 26 6.90 -4.05 12.34
C CYS A 26 6.08 -4.15 11.05
N ARG A 27 5.02 -4.95 11.08
CA ARG A 27 4.11 -5.14 9.95
C ARG A 27 3.49 -3.82 9.51
N ALA A 28 3.02 -2.99 10.44
CA ALA A 28 2.44 -1.69 10.11
C ALA A 28 3.44 -0.80 9.36
N TYR A 29 4.70 -0.72 9.83
CA TYR A 29 5.73 0.04 9.14
C TYR A 29 6.07 -0.53 7.76
N ARG A 30 6.19 -1.86 7.62
CA ARG A 30 6.44 -2.51 6.32
C ARG A 30 5.29 -2.29 5.34
N MET A 31 4.05 -2.34 5.81
CA MET A 31 2.86 -2.01 5.01
C MET A 31 2.86 -0.53 4.58
N GLN A 32 3.31 0.39 5.43
CA GLN A 32 3.45 1.80 5.04
C GLN A 32 4.56 1.98 3.99
N LEU A 33 5.74 1.39 4.20
CA LEU A 33 6.84 1.42 3.25
C LEU A 33 6.45 0.79 1.90
N PHE A 34 5.64 -0.25 1.92
CA PHE A 34 5.11 -0.86 0.70
C PHE A 34 4.40 0.15 -0.20
N TYR A 35 3.70 1.13 0.35
CA TYR A 35 3.10 2.19 -0.47
C TYR A 35 4.04 3.37 -0.66
N LEU A 36 4.78 3.78 0.37
CA LEU A 36 5.66 4.95 0.31
C LEU A 36 6.80 4.78 -0.69
N LYS A 37 7.28 3.55 -0.92
CA LYS A 37 8.34 3.28 -1.91
C LYS A 37 7.99 3.79 -3.30
N ASP A 38 6.73 3.67 -3.72
CA ASP A 38 6.29 4.11 -5.05
C ASP A 38 6.27 5.64 -5.17
N PHE A 39 5.97 6.34 -4.07
CA PHE A 39 6.08 7.79 -4.01
C PHE A 39 7.54 8.21 -4.14
N MET A 40 8.44 7.59 -3.38
CA MET A 40 9.87 7.95 -3.41
C MET A 40 10.48 7.64 -4.78
N ARG A 41 10.17 6.48 -5.36
CA ARG A 41 10.67 6.06 -6.68
C ARG A 41 10.19 6.98 -7.82
N THR A 42 8.97 7.50 -7.73
CA THR A 42 8.37 8.34 -8.80
C THR A 42 8.47 9.84 -8.53
N CYS A 43 9.12 10.25 -7.45
CA CYS A 43 9.31 11.66 -7.08
C CYS A 43 10.76 12.08 -7.30
N ARG A 44 10.99 12.96 -8.28
CA ARG A 44 12.31 13.55 -8.57
C ARG A 44 12.93 14.37 -7.42
N LYS A 45 12.18 14.67 -6.36
CA LYS A 45 12.70 15.38 -5.17
C LYS A 45 13.06 14.42 -4.02
N ALA A 46 12.87 13.12 -4.20
CA ALA A 46 13.03 12.11 -3.16
C ALA A 46 14.27 11.23 -3.35
N GLU A 47 15.21 11.61 -4.23
CA GLU A 47 16.34 10.77 -4.65
C GLU A 47 17.14 10.18 -3.47
N MET A 48 17.47 10.99 -2.46
CA MET A 48 18.21 10.52 -1.28
C MET A 48 17.41 9.49 -0.46
N ILE A 49 16.10 9.71 -0.29
CA ILE A 49 15.23 8.79 0.46
C ILE A 49 15.05 7.50 -0.35
N HIS A 50 14.86 7.63 -1.66
CA HIS A 50 14.76 6.49 -2.56
C HIS A 50 16.02 5.62 -2.51
N ALA A 51 17.21 6.22 -2.58
CA ALA A 51 18.48 5.51 -2.46
C ALA A 51 18.63 4.81 -1.09
N ALA A 52 18.13 5.40 -0.01
CA ALA A 52 18.12 4.75 1.31
C ALA A 52 17.18 3.53 1.35
N LEU A 53 16.05 3.59 0.65
CA LEU A 53 15.13 2.46 0.49
C LEU A 53 15.74 1.35 -0.37
N GLU A 54 16.45 1.67 -1.46
CA GLU A 54 17.07 0.67 -2.34
C GLU A 54 18.16 -0.16 -1.64
N LYS A 55 18.76 0.36 -0.57
CA LYS A 55 19.70 -0.39 0.27
C LYS A 55 19.03 -1.47 1.12
N GLN A 56 17.71 -1.44 1.27
CA GLN A 56 16.98 -2.44 2.03
C GLN A 56 16.80 -3.72 1.21
N HIS A 57 16.69 -4.86 1.88
CA HIS A 57 16.34 -6.11 1.20
C HIS A 57 14.95 -6.01 0.55
N HIS A 58 14.80 -6.64 -0.62
CA HIS A 58 13.58 -6.56 -1.43
C HIS A 58 12.32 -6.95 -0.65
N HIS A 59 12.34 -8.06 0.10
CA HIS A 59 11.17 -8.52 0.84
C HIS A 59 10.69 -7.49 1.87
N ILE A 60 11.58 -6.69 2.46
CA ILE A 60 11.22 -5.66 3.45
C ILE A 60 10.23 -4.63 2.89
N LEU A 61 10.42 -4.24 1.62
CA LEU A 61 9.63 -3.19 0.96
C LEU A 61 8.49 -3.75 0.09
N PHE A 62 8.64 -4.96 -0.46
CA PHE A 62 7.70 -5.51 -1.43
C PHE A 62 6.78 -6.59 -0.84
N GLU A 63 7.19 -7.26 0.22
CA GLU A 63 6.46 -8.41 0.78
C GLU A 63 6.30 -8.26 2.30
N PRO A 64 5.38 -7.39 2.79
CA PRO A 64 5.28 -7.04 4.21
C PRO A 64 5.05 -8.20 5.17
N HIS A 65 4.63 -9.35 4.67
CA HIS A 65 4.32 -10.56 5.42
C HIS A 65 5.43 -11.61 5.42
N LEU A 66 6.45 -11.45 4.57
CA LEU A 66 7.55 -12.39 4.40
C LEU A 66 8.75 -11.97 5.26
N TYR A 67 9.29 -12.89 6.05
CA TYR A 67 10.41 -12.62 6.97
C TYR A 67 11.48 -13.69 6.84
N SER A 68 12.73 -13.31 7.12
CA SER A 68 13.82 -14.23 7.43
C SER A 68 13.90 -14.50 8.94
N LEU A 69 14.70 -15.48 9.36
CA LEU A 69 14.98 -15.70 10.78
C LEU A 69 15.68 -14.49 11.42
N SER A 70 16.63 -13.89 10.68
CA SER A 70 17.31 -12.66 11.10
C SER A 70 16.31 -11.53 11.37
N ASP A 71 15.33 -11.33 10.47
CA ASP A 71 14.31 -10.29 10.64
C ASP A 71 13.49 -10.53 11.90
N LEU A 72 13.09 -11.78 12.18
CA LEU A 72 12.29 -12.11 13.36
C LEU A 72 13.07 -11.89 14.67
N VAL A 73 14.38 -12.17 14.66
CA VAL A 73 15.27 -11.85 15.80
C VAL A 73 15.37 -10.34 16.00
N GLN A 74 15.55 -9.58 14.91
CA GLN A 74 15.61 -8.11 14.95
C GLN A 74 14.26 -7.46 15.32
N VAL A 75 13.14 -8.12 15.03
CA VAL A 75 11.82 -7.70 15.52
C VAL A 75 11.72 -7.93 17.02
N LYS A 76 12.19 -9.08 17.50
CA LYS A 76 12.18 -9.44 18.93
C LYS A 76 13.04 -8.49 19.77
N ASN A 77 14.23 -8.11 19.30
CA ASN A 77 15.11 -7.17 20.00
C ASN A 77 14.72 -5.68 19.79
N GLY A 78 13.80 -5.40 18.86
CA GLY A 78 13.25 -4.07 18.58
C GLY A 78 14.09 -3.20 17.63
N GLU A 79 15.24 -3.68 17.15
CA GLU A 79 16.11 -2.96 16.20
C GLU A 79 15.40 -2.72 14.87
N MET A 80 14.71 -3.74 14.35
CA MET A 80 13.94 -3.64 13.10
C MET A 80 12.89 -2.52 13.21
N ASN A 81 12.16 -2.45 14.32
CA ASN A 81 11.11 -1.45 14.50
C ASN A 81 11.66 -0.03 14.53
N LYS A 82 12.80 0.20 15.22
CA LYS A 82 13.45 1.51 15.25
C LYS A 82 13.90 1.93 13.86
N HIS A 83 14.57 1.03 13.14
CA HIS A 83 15.04 1.28 11.78
C HIS A 83 13.89 1.61 10.81
N LEU A 84 12.86 0.76 10.78
CA LEU A 84 11.70 0.97 9.91
C LEU A 84 10.93 2.24 10.28
N SER A 85 10.79 2.57 11.57
CA SER A 85 10.14 3.81 12.00
C SER A 85 10.85 5.05 11.48
N HIS A 86 12.19 5.01 11.41
CA HIS A 86 12.99 6.12 10.89
C HIS A 86 12.77 6.30 9.39
N LEU A 87 12.85 5.20 8.63
CA LEU A 87 12.58 5.21 7.18
C LEU A 87 11.17 5.72 6.86
N VAL A 88 10.16 5.21 7.57
CA VAL A 88 8.77 5.64 7.41
C VAL A 88 8.63 7.13 7.72
N SER A 89 9.21 7.61 8.82
CA SER A 89 9.14 9.01 9.23
C SER A 89 9.71 9.94 8.15
N HIS A 90 10.87 9.61 7.58
CA HIS A 90 11.47 10.39 6.47
C HIS A 90 10.57 10.41 5.24
N CYS A 91 10.02 9.27 4.86
CA CYS A 91 9.12 9.18 3.71
C CYS A 91 7.84 10.01 3.94
N LEU A 92 7.24 9.93 5.13
CA LEU A 92 6.04 10.68 5.48
C LEU A 92 6.31 12.19 5.50
N GLU A 93 7.43 12.60 6.08
CA GLU A 93 7.83 14.01 6.13
C GLU A 93 8.06 14.58 4.73
N HIS A 94 8.69 13.79 3.84
CA HIS A 94 8.81 14.16 2.43
C HIS A 94 7.45 14.30 1.75
N VAL A 95 6.55 13.31 1.90
CA VAL A 95 5.21 13.38 1.28
C VAL A 95 4.47 14.62 1.77
N LYS A 96 4.55 14.95 3.06
CA LYS A 96 3.90 16.12 3.67
C LYS A 96 4.36 17.44 3.05
N HIS A 97 5.66 17.58 2.75
CA HIS A 97 6.23 18.85 2.27
C HIS A 97 6.45 18.91 0.75
N CYS A 98 6.29 17.79 0.04
CA CYS A 98 6.51 17.72 -1.40
C CYS A 98 5.20 17.83 -2.18
N ILE A 99 5.03 18.92 -2.92
CA ILE A 99 3.85 19.15 -3.77
C ILE A 99 3.62 18.04 -4.82
N LEU A 100 4.69 17.42 -5.34
CA LEU A 100 4.59 16.34 -6.31
C LEU A 100 4.00 15.06 -5.69
N CYS A 101 4.33 14.81 -4.42
CA CYS A 101 3.79 13.68 -3.67
C CYS A 101 2.35 13.98 -3.21
N GLN A 102 2.06 15.21 -2.79
CA GLN A 102 0.70 15.64 -2.43
C GLN A 102 -0.27 15.49 -3.60
N ALA A 103 0.17 15.83 -4.83
CA ALA A 103 -0.63 15.69 -6.04
C ALA A 103 -0.98 14.23 -6.41
N LYS A 104 -0.28 13.24 -5.82
CA LYS A 104 -0.57 11.80 -5.99
C LYS A 104 -1.57 11.27 -4.94
N GLY A 105 -2.05 12.13 -4.04
CA GLY A 105 -3.11 11.79 -3.11
C GLY A 105 -4.44 11.50 -3.82
N PHE A 106 -5.35 10.85 -3.10
CA PHE A 106 -6.66 10.47 -3.62
C PHE A 106 -7.76 11.30 -2.95
N ILE A 107 -8.80 11.60 -3.70
CA ILE A 107 -10.07 12.07 -3.16
C ILE A 107 -11.00 10.86 -3.05
N CYS A 108 -11.61 10.67 -1.88
CA CYS A 108 -12.57 9.59 -1.69
C CYS A 108 -13.85 9.87 -2.48
N GLU A 109 -14.02 9.18 -3.61
CA GLU A 109 -15.14 9.37 -4.55
C GLU A 109 -16.53 9.19 -3.91
N ILE A 110 -16.62 8.37 -2.87
CA ILE A 110 -17.91 8.08 -2.19
C ILE A 110 -18.41 9.28 -1.39
N CYS A 111 -17.52 10.02 -0.72
CA CYS A 111 -17.92 11.18 0.08
C CYS A 111 -17.67 12.51 -0.62
N GLY A 112 -16.89 12.52 -1.71
CA GLY A 112 -16.63 13.70 -2.52
C GLY A 112 -15.92 14.85 -1.80
N LYS A 113 -15.36 14.60 -0.61
CA LYS A 113 -14.68 15.62 0.19
C LYS A 113 -13.29 15.89 -0.38
N ASP A 114 -13.21 16.89 -1.25
CA ASP A 114 -12.00 17.37 -1.91
C ASP A 114 -10.92 17.90 -0.95
N LYS A 115 -11.32 18.46 0.19
CA LYS A 115 -10.41 18.96 1.23
C LYS A 115 -9.70 17.85 2.04
N ASP A 116 -10.18 16.61 1.99
CA ASP A 116 -9.65 15.48 2.77
C ASP A 116 -8.91 14.51 1.85
N ILE A 117 -7.67 14.88 1.51
CA ILE A 117 -6.80 14.07 0.67
C ILE A 117 -6.31 12.85 1.45
N ILE A 118 -6.56 11.68 0.89
CA ILE A 118 -6.20 10.39 1.49
C ILE A 118 -5.07 9.71 0.74
N PHE A 119 -4.27 8.95 1.47
CA PHE A 119 -3.11 8.26 0.92
C PHE A 119 -3.12 6.77 1.28
N PRO A 120 -2.62 5.90 0.39
CA PRO A 120 -2.64 4.44 0.59
C PRO A 120 -1.88 3.97 1.84
N PHE A 121 -0.86 4.72 2.29
CA PHE A 121 -0.10 4.42 3.51
C PHE A 121 -0.83 4.80 4.82
N GLN A 122 -1.99 5.45 4.77
CA GLN A 122 -2.79 5.80 5.95
C GLN A 122 -3.67 4.62 6.40
N LEU A 123 -3.02 3.51 6.78
CA LEU A 123 -3.63 2.19 6.98
C LEU A 123 -4.86 2.18 7.89
N ASP A 124 -4.96 3.10 8.85
CA ASP A 124 -6.10 3.20 9.77
C ASP A 124 -7.33 3.87 9.16
N LYS A 125 -7.14 4.80 8.22
CA LYS A 125 -8.20 5.64 7.66
C LYS A 125 -8.74 5.12 6.35
N VAL A 126 -7.90 4.43 5.57
CA VAL A 126 -8.21 4.10 4.17
C VAL A 126 -8.31 2.61 3.90
N VAL A 127 -8.92 2.29 2.76
CA VAL A 127 -8.93 0.97 2.14
C VAL A 127 -8.76 1.14 0.64
N LEU A 128 -8.01 0.23 0.02
CA LEU A 128 -7.78 0.19 -1.41
C LEU A 128 -8.68 -0.86 -2.04
N CYS A 129 -9.31 -0.51 -3.15
CA CYS A 129 -9.99 -1.50 -3.98
C CYS A 129 -8.96 -2.44 -4.60
N GLN A 130 -9.08 -3.73 -4.32
CA GLN A 130 -8.14 -4.75 -4.79
C GLN A 130 -8.14 -4.93 -6.32
N ALA A 131 -9.21 -4.51 -7.00
CA ALA A 131 -9.33 -4.64 -8.46
C ALA A 131 -8.72 -3.45 -9.22
N CYS A 132 -8.87 -2.22 -8.73
CA CYS A 132 -8.50 -1.01 -9.50
C CYS A 132 -7.52 -0.07 -8.78
N GLY A 133 -7.14 -0.38 -7.54
CA GLY A 133 -6.21 0.43 -6.73
C GLY A 133 -6.77 1.76 -6.24
N SER A 134 -8.06 2.07 -6.46
CA SER A 134 -8.67 3.29 -5.92
C SER A 134 -8.69 3.28 -4.40
N CYS A 135 -8.32 4.41 -3.80
CA CYS A 135 -8.28 4.62 -2.36
C CYS A 135 -9.59 5.25 -1.86
N PHE A 136 -10.14 4.71 -0.78
CA PHE A 136 -11.38 5.18 -0.15
C PHE A 136 -11.22 5.23 1.37
N HIS A 137 -12.01 6.06 2.05
CA HIS A 137 -12.14 5.95 3.50
C HIS A 137 -12.75 4.60 3.91
N LYS A 138 -12.24 3.97 4.97
CA LYS A 138 -12.80 2.72 5.50
C LYS A 138 -14.29 2.84 5.83
N ARG A 139 -14.69 3.95 6.45
CA ARG A 139 -16.09 4.25 6.77
C ARG A 139 -16.98 4.36 5.54
N CYS A 140 -16.44 4.83 4.41
CA CYS A 140 -17.20 5.05 3.18
C CYS A 140 -17.31 3.77 2.34
N TYR A 141 -16.31 2.89 2.37
CA TYR A 141 -16.27 1.71 1.50
C TYR A 141 -17.04 0.50 2.07
N LYS A 142 -17.65 0.62 3.25
CA LYS A 142 -18.34 -0.49 3.92
C LYS A 142 -19.59 -0.90 3.13
N ASN A 143 -19.63 -2.16 2.70
CA ASN A 143 -20.75 -2.78 1.96
C ASN A 143 -21.10 -2.11 0.61
N ILE A 144 -20.13 -1.43 -0.02
CA ILE A 144 -20.35 -0.73 -1.29
C ILE A 144 -19.42 -1.32 -2.36
N LYS A 145 -19.94 -1.53 -3.58
CA LYS A 145 -19.13 -1.88 -4.75
C LYS A 145 -18.32 -0.65 -5.19
N CYS A 146 -17.06 -0.85 -5.57
CA CYS A 146 -16.20 0.25 -6.01
C CYS A 146 -16.82 1.02 -7.19
N PRO A 147 -17.12 2.33 -7.05
CA PRO A 147 -17.76 3.13 -8.11
C PRO A 147 -16.97 3.15 -9.42
N LYS A 148 -15.63 3.25 -9.33
CA LYS A 148 -14.74 3.17 -10.49
C LYS A 148 -14.84 1.82 -11.20
N CYS A 149 -14.88 0.71 -10.46
CA CYS A 149 -15.02 -0.62 -11.05
C CYS A 149 -16.38 -0.77 -11.76
N LEU A 150 -17.46 -0.26 -11.17
CA LEU A 150 -18.79 -0.26 -11.80
C LEU A 150 -18.78 0.51 -13.13
N ARG A 151 -18.13 1.69 -13.17
CA ARG A 151 -17.97 2.44 -14.43
C ARG A 151 -17.13 1.70 -15.47
N ILE A 152 -16.03 1.07 -15.05
CA ILE A 152 -15.18 0.27 -15.95
C ILE A 152 -15.98 -0.91 -16.52
N GLU A 153 -16.71 -1.64 -15.69
CA GLU A 153 -17.54 -2.77 -16.12
C GLU A 153 -18.67 -2.32 -17.06
N GLY A 154 -19.34 -1.21 -16.75
CA GLY A 154 -20.37 -0.62 -17.60
C GLY A 154 -19.84 -0.26 -18.99
N ARG A 155 -18.66 0.37 -19.07
CA ARG A 155 -18.01 0.68 -20.35
C ARG A 155 -17.63 -0.57 -21.14
N LYS A 156 -17.12 -1.60 -20.49
CA LYS A 156 -16.80 -2.88 -21.13
C LYS A 156 -18.04 -3.53 -21.76
N LYS A 157 -19.17 -3.53 -21.05
CA LYS A 157 -20.44 -4.09 -21.58
C LYS A 157 -20.95 -3.35 -22.81
N LEU A 158 -20.76 -2.03 -22.88
CA LEU A 158 -21.13 -1.24 -24.06
C LEU A 158 -20.27 -1.59 -25.27
N ILE A 159 -18.96 -1.75 -25.08
CA ILE A 159 -18.04 -2.14 -26.17
C ILE A 159 -18.42 -3.50 -26.72
N VAL A 160 -18.61 -4.50 -25.86
CA VAL A 160 -19.02 -5.86 -26.28
C VAL A 160 -20.36 -5.84 -27.02
N LYS A 161 -21.31 -5.01 -26.59
CA LYS A 161 -22.59 -4.89 -27.27
C LYS A 161 -22.45 -4.26 -28.66
N MET A 162 -21.60 -3.24 -28.81
CA MET A 162 -21.34 -2.64 -30.12
C MET A 162 -20.68 -3.63 -31.08
N GLU A 163 -19.71 -4.42 -30.59
CA GLU A 163 -19.06 -5.48 -31.37
C GLU A 163 -20.07 -6.56 -31.81
N SER A 164 -20.97 -7.00 -30.92
CA SER A 164 -22.00 -7.99 -31.29
C SER A 164 -23.05 -7.45 -32.26
N ASP A 165 -23.43 -6.18 -32.13
CA ASP A 165 -24.41 -5.54 -33.01
C ASP A 165 -23.82 -5.32 -34.42
N GLU A 166 -22.51 -5.05 -34.53
CA GLU A 166 -21.79 -4.98 -35.81
C GLU A 166 -21.64 -6.34 -36.49
N GLU A 167 -21.35 -7.41 -35.75
CA GLU A 167 -21.27 -8.79 -36.28
C GLU A 167 -22.62 -9.33 -36.78
N LEU A 168 -23.75 -8.90 -36.19
CA LEU A 168 -25.09 -9.26 -36.65
C LEU A 168 -25.55 -8.48 -37.90
N SER A 169 -24.83 -7.41 -38.24
CA SER A 169 -25.17 -6.50 -39.35
C SER A 169 -24.34 -6.73 -40.62
N ASN A 170 -23.32 -7.60 -40.56
CA ASN A 170 -22.51 -8.07 -41.69
C ASN A 170 -22.89 -9.51 -42.07
#